data_AF-A0A9P1IZK2-F1
#
_entry.id   AF-A0A9P1IZK2-F1
#
_cell.length_a   1.000
_cell.length_b   1.000
_cell.length_c   1.000
_cell.angle_alpha   90.00
_cell.angle_beta   90.00
_cell.angle_gamma   90.00
#
_symmetry.space_group_name_H-M   'P 1'
#
loop_
_entity.id
_entity.type
_entity.pdbx_description
1 polymer ?
#
loop_
_entity_poly.entity_id
_entity_poly.type
_entity_poly.pdbx_seq_one_letter_code
_entity_poly.pdbx_strand_id
1 'polypeptide(L)'
;MSTVDRLAGELHAERQKLALYERNLRVAVESCKVLKTEKENLANIIAGFACAEIKAGASEIEQLKQKVGLLTKEFQSKESALVLARTTVIKENTELKKRLAEAQNVTQQTPTHKSEGSENVQIAELELRLKKEIGLNKKYEKKLQQLEEITKENDEKKYENIIKRLEEEREQFKKLYEDAHGRSIYLERKFASLQLDQKKSHEDEIAKTHLQKNHVVLEEDDFRITKLEEQIRILSQRCDEKENEISELSGFLTVLKGENVFLKERLEQMERCKSTTPEAMCFVDLMSEEFEKFKEDNEDVLEFLCPAVFNEVMILIEEAKAENSKSDQVKILEHQVLKLEKSITQKSTEVERLAEKIQDSEKFQRKLEADLEAKEESLTKNLETIRKLKDDLKIEVSKTDEMKSEVSKQRIRAHEEIDARDREIEAFRKMLVNFRNEKMEKPRKISKHNRNSGHEDDPASFRRSRTFSQDDRESNANVPNDPDSKNVYYENQLTKKEFDIQELRKQLLDLEVRLRENEQVAMTRQLESVARSEEMTEKVRALEGKLQMLSSTSEIDYLRNIFTQFLHSMNSPSMPSKPILKAMGSVLKIPISEMRMIDKK
;
A
#
# COMPACT_ATOMS: atom_id res chain seq x y z
N MET A 1 -32.78 -50.55 6.38
CA MET A 1 -31.87 -49.42 6.08
C MET A 1 -30.65 -49.99 5.42
N SER A 2 -30.33 -49.48 4.23
CA SER A 2 -29.36 -50.11 3.34
C SER A 2 -27.93 -49.91 3.87
N THR A 3 -27.03 -50.85 3.60
CA THR A 3 -25.60 -50.72 3.90
C THR A 3 -24.98 -49.45 3.33
N VAL A 4 -25.58 -48.91 2.26
CA VAL A 4 -25.22 -47.65 1.62
C VAL A 4 -25.53 -46.44 2.51
N ASP A 5 -26.67 -46.43 3.22
CA ASP A 5 -27.05 -45.35 4.13
C ASP A 5 -26.11 -45.27 5.35
N ARG A 6 -25.63 -46.43 5.82
CA ARG A 6 -24.66 -46.50 6.93
C ARG A 6 -23.29 -45.97 6.51
N LEU A 7 -22.80 -46.38 5.34
CA LEU A 7 -21.53 -45.91 4.77
C LEU A 7 -21.57 -44.41 4.44
N ALA A 8 -22.71 -43.89 3.98
CA ALA A 8 -22.89 -42.46 3.74
C ALA A 8 -22.84 -41.65 5.06
N GLY A 9 -23.43 -42.18 6.13
CA GLY A 9 -23.34 -41.59 7.47
C GLY A 9 -21.93 -41.58 8.04
N GLU A 10 -21.20 -42.69 7.91
CA GLU A 10 -19.79 -42.81 8.33
C GLU A 10 -18.89 -41.85 7.52
N LEU A 11 -19.10 -41.74 6.21
CA LEU A 11 -18.37 -40.79 5.35
C LEU A 11 -18.66 -39.33 5.73
N HIS A 12 -19.91 -39.00 6.08
CA HIS A 12 -20.26 -37.66 6.53
C HIS A 12 -19.61 -37.31 7.88
N ALA A 13 -19.60 -38.25 8.82
CA ALA A 13 -18.92 -38.09 10.11
C ALA A 13 -17.40 -37.90 9.94
N GLU A 14 -16.76 -38.64 9.04
CA GLU A 14 -15.33 -38.47 8.74
C GLU A 14 -15.02 -37.14 8.06
N ARG A 15 -15.89 -36.64 7.17
CA ARG A 15 -15.76 -35.28 6.60
C ARG A 15 -15.86 -34.19 7.66
N GLN A 16 -16.77 -34.34 8.64
CA GLN A 16 -16.86 -33.40 9.75
C GLN A 16 -15.63 -33.43 10.65
N LYS A 17 -15.07 -34.61 10.95
CA LYS A 17 -13.80 -34.73 11.67
C LYS A 17 -12.64 -34.08 10.92
N LEU A 18 -12.54 -34.29 9.61
CA LEU A 18 -11.51 -33.67 8.77
C LEU A 18 -11.59 -32.14 8.83
N ALA A 19 -12.79 -31.58 8.69
CA ALA A 19 -13.00 -30.13 8.78
C ALA A 19 -12.61 -29.57 10.17
N LEU A 20 -12.84 -30.33 11.23
CA LEU A 20 -12.44 -29.95 12.59
C LEU A 20 -10.91 -30.00 12.76
N TYR A 21 -10.23 -31.00 12.20
CA TYR A 21 -8.77 -31.09 12.19
C TYR A 21 -8.13 -29.96 11.38
N GLU A 22 -8.68 -29.61 10.22
CA GLU A 22 -8.20 -28.46 9.43
C GLU A 22 -8.35 -27.13 10.16
N ARG A 23 -9.44 -26.96 10.93
CA ARG A 23 -9.66 -25.77 11.76
C ARG A 23 -8.64 -25.71 12.90
N ASN A 24 -8.40 -26.83 13.58
CA ASN A 24 -7.42 -26.92 14.66
C ASN A 24 -5.98 -26.70 14.15
N LEU A 25 -5.65 -27.23 12.97
CA LEU A 25 -4.36 -27.01 12.33
C LEU A 25 -4.15 -25.54 11.97
N ARG A 26 -5.19 -24.87 11.44
CA ARG A 26 -5.15 -23.42 11.19
C ARG A 26 -4.88 -22.62 12.47
N VAL A 27 -5.55 -22.94 13.57
CA VAL A 27 -5.32 -22.29 14.87
C VAL A 27 -3.90 -22.54 15.38
N ALA A 28 -3.38 -23.76 15.24
CA ALA A 28 -2.01 -24.10 15.63
C ALA A 28 -0.95 -23.37 14.79
N VAL A 29 -1.16 -23.26 13.46
CA VAL A 29 -0.30 -22.50 12.55
C VAL A 29 -0.30 -21.02 12.91
N GLU A 30 -1.47 -20.45 13.20
CA GLU A 30 -1.57 -19.05 13.59
C GLU A 30 -0.89 -18.79 14.94
N SER A 31 -1.05 -19.70 15.91
CA SER A 31 -0.33 -19.64 17.19
C SER A 31 1.19 -19.72 16.99
N CYS A 32 1.69 -20.56 16.07
CA CYS A 32 3.12 -20.63 15.75
C CYS A 32 3.64 -19.34 15.08
N LYS A 33 2.84 -18.70 14.23
CA LYS A 33 3.19 -17.40 13.64
C LYS A 33 3.31 -16.31 14.70
N VAL A 34 2.34 -16.23 15.61
CA VAL A 34 2.35 -15.27 16.73
C VAL A 34 3.57 -15.50 17.62
N LEU A 35 3.92 -16.75 17.94
CA LEU A 35 5.12 -17.06 18.71
C LEU A 35 6.41 -16.70 17.96
N LYS A 36 6.43 -16.86 16.64
CA LYS A 36 7.58 -16.48 15.81
C LYS A 36 7.78 -14.96 15.79
N THR A 37 6.71 -14.18 15.63
CA THR A 37 6.79 -12.71 15.65
C THR A 37 7.17 -12.20 17.04
N GLU A 38 6.66 -12.79 18.11
CA GLU A 38 7.05 -12.45 19.48
C GLU A 38 8.54 -12.77 19.76
N LYS A 39 9.04 -13.90 19.25
CA LYS A 39 10.47 -14.25 19.30
C LYS A 39 11.34 -13.25 18.53
N GLU A 40 10.94 -12.85 17.34
CA GLU A 40 11.65 -11.84 16.54
C GLU A 40 11.65 -10.48 17.23
N ASN A 41 10.53 -10.07 17.82
CA ASN A 41 10.43 -8.82 18.59
C ASN A 41 11.35 -8.82 19.82
N LEU A 42 11.39 -9.92 20.59
CA LEU A 42 12.30 -10.05 21.73
C LEU A 42 13.77 -10.10 21.30
N ALA A 43 14.10 -10.73 20.18
CA ALA A 43 15.44 -10.72 19.62
C ALA A 43 15.87 -9.30 19.20
N ASN A 44 14.97 -8.52 18.61
CA ASN A 44 15.20 -7.13 18.23
C ASN A 44 15.39 -6.23 19.47
N ILE A 45 14.63 -6.45 20.54
CA ILE A 45 14.80 -5.76 21.83
C ILE A 45 16.18 -6.07 22.43
N ILE A 46 16.61 -7.33 22.42
CA ILE A 46 17.94 -7.75 22.91
C ILE A 46 19.06 -7.14 22.05
N ALA A 47 18.90 -7.11 20.72
CA ALA A 47 19.85 -6.45 19.83
C ALA A 47 19.92 -4.93 20.09
N GLY A 48 18.78 -4.29 20.37
CA GLY A 48 18.71 -2.90 20.78
C GLY A 48 19.45 -2.61 22.09
N PHE A 49 19.33 -3.51 23.08
CA PHE A 49 20.09 -3.41 24.34
C PHE A 49 21.60 -3.68 24.17
N ALA A 50 22.00 -4.51 23.20
CA ALA A 50 23.40 -4.78 22.91
C ALA A 50 24.10 -3.61 22.18
N CYS A 51 23.34 -2.80 21.44
CA CYS A 51 23.86 -1.63 20.71
C CYS A 51 23.86 -0.33 21.54
N ALA A 52 23.12 -0.27 22.65
CA ALA A 52 23.18 0.85 23.58
C ALA A 52 24.30 0.61 24.61
N GLU A 53 25.29 1.50 24.70
CA GLU A 53 26.37 1.49 25.71
C GLU A 53 25.82 1.76 27.14
N ILE A 54 24.84 0.98 27.59
CA ILE A 54 24.30 1.04 28.94
C ILE A 54 25.12 0.09 29.80
N LYS A 55 25.77 0.65 30.83
CA LYS A 55 26.51 -0.11 31.85
C LYS A 55 25.67 -1.30 32.32
N ALA A 56 26.26 -2.49 32.20
CA ALA A 56 25.68 -3.77 32.53
C ALA A 56 25.11 -3.81 33.97
N GLY A 57 23.80 -3.59 34.09
CA GLY A 57 22.98 -4.15 35.16
C GLY A 57 22.61 -5.58 34.77
N ALA A 58 23.49 -6.54 35.07
CA ALA A 58 23.50 -7.93 34.60
C ALA A 58 22.30 -8.82 35.01
N SER A 59 21.17 -8.25 35.46
CA SER A 59 20.00 -8.98 35.95
C SER A 59 18.89 -9.09 34.89
N GLU A 60 18.55 -7.99 34.21
CA GLU A 60 17.41 -7.96 33.27
C GLU A 60 17.74 -8.60 31.93
N ILE A 61 18.96 -8.42 31.43
CA ILE A 61 19.45 -9.08 30.22
C ILE A 61 19.52 -10.60 30.44
N GLU A 62 19.91 -11.05 31.62
CA GLU A 62 19.98 -12.47 31.97
C GLU A 62 18.58 -13.08 32.07
N GLN A 63 17.61 -12.35 32.65
CA GLN A 63 16.20 -12.75 32.69
C GLN A 63 15.58 -12.81 31.28
N LEU A 64 15.90 -11.86 30.39
CA LEU A 64 15.45 -11.88 29.00
C LEU A 64 16.07 -13.04 28.22
N LYS A 65 17.37 -13.31 28.40
CA LYS A 65 18.03 -14.49 27.82
C LYS A 65 17.42 -15.80 28.32
N GLN A 66 17.09 -15.88 29.62
CA GLN A 66 16.42 -17.04 30.20
C GLN A 66 15.01 -17.22 29.63
N LYS A 67 14.24 -16.14 29.49
CA LYS A 67 12.90 -16.15 28.89
C LYS A 67 12.94 -16.55 27.41
N VAL A 68 13.89 -16.03 26.64
CA VAL A 68 14.13 -16.45 25.24
C VAL A 68 14.54 -17.92 25.17
N GLY A 69 15.35 -18.41 26.12
CA GLY A 69 15.72 -19.82 26.22
C GLY A 69 14.50 -20.72 26.47
N LEU A 70 13.58 -20.32 27.36
CA LEU A 70 12.34 -21.05 27.63
C LEU A 70 11.40 -21.04 26.42
N LEU A 71 11.18 -19.88 25.80
CA LEU A 71 10.36 -19.76 24.60
C LEU A 71 10.94 -20.55 23.42
N THR A 72 12.26 -20.60 23.29
CA THR A 72 12.93 -21.39 22.25
C THR A 72 12.72 -22.89 22.46
N LYS A 73 12.82 -23.37 23.71
CA LYS A 73 12.52 -24.77 24.05
C LYS A 73 11.05 -25.12 23.82
N GLU A 74 10.14 -24.22 24.18
CA GLU A 74 8.71 -24.41 23.95
C GLU A 74 8.36 -24.43 22.46
N PHE A 75 8.97 -23.51 21.68
CA PHE A 75 8.84 -23.49 20.23
C PHE A 75 9.35 -24.78 19.59
N GLN A 76 10.56 -25.23 19.95
CA GLN A 76 11.13 -26.48 19.45
C GLN A 76 10.29 -27.71 19.84
N SER A 77 9.72 -27.72 21.04
CA SER A 77 8.81 -28.78 21.49
C SER A 77 7.52 -28.81 20.67
N LYS A 78 6.88 -27.65 20.45
CA LYS A 78 5.67 -27.52 19.63
C LYS A 78 5.92 -27.82 18.15
N GLU A 79 7.06 -27.39 17.62
CA GLU A 79 7.50 -27.69 16.25
C GLU A 79 7.72 -29.21 16.06
N SER A 80 8.39 -29.86 17.03
CA SER A 80 8.58 -31.32 17.03
C SER A 80 7.24 -32.06 17.10
N ALA A 81 6.30 -31.60 17.94
CA ALA A 81 4.96 -32.15 18.04
C ALA A 81 4.16 -31.99 16.73
N LEU A 82 4.30 -30.86 16.04
CA LEU A 82 3.67 -30.60 14.75
C LEU A 82 4.25 -31.49 13.65
N VAL A 83 5.57 -31.67 13.61
CA VAL A 83 6.24 -32.58 12.67
C VAL A 83 5.78 -34.02 12.90
N LEU A 84 5.67 -34.45 14.16
CA LEU A 84 5.14 -35.78 14.50
C LEU A 84 3.67 -35.93 14.05
N ALA A 85 2.81 -34.95 14.36
CA ALA A 85 1.41 -34.97 13.95
C ALA A 85 1.27 -35.01 12.41
N ARG A 86 2.05 -34.21 11.67
CA ARG A 86 2.10 -34.23 10.21
C ARG A 86 2.53 -35.59 9.68
N THR A 87 3.54 -36.21 10.29
CA THR A 87 4.03 -37.53 9.89
C THR A 87 2.98 -38.62 10.14
N THR A 88 2.25 -38.56 11.26
CA THR A 88 1.14 -39.47 11.57
C THR A 88 0.01 -39.34 10.55
N VAL A 89 -0.41 -38.11 10.23
CA VAL A 89 -1.46 -37.87 9.23
C VAL A 89 -1.05 -38.39 7.86
N ILE A 90 0.20 -38.18 7.44
CA ILE A 90 0.70 -38.71 6.17
C ILE A 90 0.64 -40.24 6.15
N LYS A 91 1.07 -40.89 7.24
CA LYS A 91 1.00 -42.36 7.38
C LYS A 91 -0.43 -42.88 7.32
N GLU A 92 -1.36 -42.27 8.05
CA GLU A 92 -2.78 -42.64 8.01
C GLU A 92 -3.38 -42.44 6.61
N ASN A 93 -3.03 -41.36 5.91
CA ASN A 93 -3.46 -41.13 4.54
C ASN A 93 -2.92 -42.19 3.57
N THR A 94 -1.67 -42.62 3.75
CA THR A 94 -1.10 -43.71 2.94
C THR A 94 -1.78 -45.06 3.22
N GLU A 95 -2.12 -45.35 4.47
CA GLU A 95 -2.85 -46.55 4.87
C GLU A 95 -4.30 -46.54 4.36
N LEU A 96 -4.97 -45.39 4.40
CA LEU A 96 -6.31 -45.22 3.82
C LEU A 96 -6.30 -45.43 2.31
N LYS A 97 -5.32 -44.87 1.59
CA LYS A 97 -5.17 -45.11 0.14
C LYS A 97 -4.94 -46.59 -0.15
N LYS A 98 -4.16 -47.29 0.68
CA LYS A 98 -3.92 -48.73 0.56
C LYS A 98 -5.21 -49.53 0.78
N ARG A 99 -5.99 -49.24 1.83
CA ARG A 99 -7.28 -49.88 2.09
C ARG A 99 -8.31 -49.61 0.99
N LEU A 100 -8.29 -48.43 0.39
CA LEU A 100 -9.17 -48.06 -0.72
C LEU A 100 -8.82 -48.86 -1.99
N ALA A 101 -7.52 -49.06 -2.26
CA ALA A 101 -7.05 -49.93 -3.33
C ALA A 101 -7.37 -51.42 -3.08
N GLU A 102 -7.25 -51.89 -1.84
CA GLU A 102 -7.62 -53.26 -1.45
C GLU A 102 -9.14 -53.49 -1.57
N ALA A 103 -9.98 -52.54 -1.16
CA ALA A 103 -11.43 -52.61 -1.31
C ALA A 103 -11.89 -52.60 -2.79
N GLN A 104 -11.18 -51.87 -3.66
CA GLN A 104 -11.41 -51.91 -5.10
C GLN A 104 -11.08 -53.27 -5.72
N ASN A 105 -10.05 -53.97 -5.22
CA ASN A 105 -9.67 -55.30 -5.70
C ASN A 105 -10.65 -56.41 -5.24
N VAL A 106 -11.27 -56.28 -4.06
CA VAL A 106 -12.25 -57.26 -3.54
C VAL A 106 -13.57 -57.26 -4.35
N THR A 107 -13.89 -56.17 -5.03
CA THR A 107 -15.12 -56.05 -5.84
C THR A 107 -15.04 -56.79 -7.20
N GLN A 108 -13.86 -57.31 -7.59
CA GLN A 108 -13.67 -58.08 -8.83
C GLN A 108 -13.74 -59.62 -8.65
N GLN A 109 -14.09 -60.12 -7.46
CA GLN A 109 -14.18 -61.55 -7.18
C GLN A 109 -15.56 -61.95 -6.62
N THR A 110 -16.61 -61.82 -7.45
CA THR A 110 -17.87 -62.54 -7.23
C THR A 110 -18.29 -63.22 -8.55
N PRO A 111 -18.43 -64.56 -8.59
CA PRO A 111 -18.74 -65.28 -9.82
C PRO A 111 -20.27 -65.44 -9.97
N THR A 112 -20.82 -64.96 -11.08
CA THR A 112 -22.21 -65.28 -11.48
C THR A 112 -22.24 -65.83 -12.91
N HIS A 113 -22.42 -67.14 -12.98
CA HIS A 113 -23.24 -67.92 -13.91
C HIS A 113 -23.52 -67.41 -15.34
N LYS A 114 -22.99 -68.20 -16.30
CA LYS A 114 -23.52 -68.62 -17.61
C LYS A 114 -24.81 -67.94 -18.14
N SER A 115 -24.69 -67.19 -19.25
CA SER A 115 -25.63 -67.25 -20.38
C SER A 115 -25.04 -66.57 -21.65
N GLU A 116 -25.21 -67.26 -22.78
CA GLU A 116 -25.35 -66.78 -24.17
C GLU A 116 -24.21 -66.02 -24.91
N GLY A 117 -23.69 -66.69 -25.94
CA GLY A 117 -22.51 -66.36 -26.75
C GLY A 117 -22.68 -65.27 -27.81
N SER A 118 -23.37 -64.17 -27.50
CA SER A 118 -23.41 -62.96 -28.36
C SER A 118 -22.82 -61.73 -27.64
N GLU A 119 -23.01 -61.62 -26.32
CA GLU A 119 -22.49 -60.50 -25.53
C GLU A 119 -20.99 -60.62 -25.27
N ASN A 120 -20.45 -61.84 -25.20
CA ASN A 120 -19.02 -62.08 -24.94
C ASN A 120 -18.09 -61.49 -26.01
N VAL A 121 -18.53 -61.34 -27.26
CA VAL A 121 -17.70 -60.74 -28.33
C VAL A 121 -17.67 -59.22 -28.19
N GLN A 122 -18.81 -58.58 -27.90
CA GLN A 122 -18.87 -57.14 -27.62
C GLN A 122 -18.17 -56.77 -26.32
N ILE A 123 -18.30 -57.59 -25.27
CA ILE A 123 -17.58 -57.39 -24.01
C ILE A 123 -16.07 -57.56 -24.23
N ALA A 124 -15.62 -58.58 -24.96
CA ALA A 124 -14.20 -58.75 -25.28
C ALA A 124 -13.64 -57.59 -26.13
N GLU A 125 -14.43 -57.04 -27.07
CA GLU A 125 -14.04 -55.88 -27.88
C GLU A 125 -13.96 -54.59 -27.04
N LEU A 126 -14.91 -54.37 -26.13
CA LEU A 126 -14.90 -53.26 -25.18
C LEU A 126 -13.74 -53.38 -24.19
N GLU A 127 -13.44 -54.57 -23.70
CA GLU A 127 -12.27 -54.83 -22.84
C GLU A 127 -10.94 -54.58 -23.58
N LEU A 128 -10.87 -54.92 -24.86
CA LEU A 128 -9.70 -54.63 -25.68
C LEU A 128 -9.53 -53.13 -25.94
N ARG A 129 -10.63 -52.40 -26.18
CA ARG A 129 -10.65 -50.94 -26.30
C ARG A 129 -10.21 -50.26 -25.00
N LEU A 130 -10.75 -50.72 -23.87
CA LEU A 130 -10.41 -50.22 -22.54
C LEU A 130 -8.93 -50.48 -22.21
N LYS A 131 -8.38 -51.65 -22.54
CA LYS A 131 -6.94 -51.94 -22.39
C LYS A 131 -6.07 -51.02 -23.25
N LYS A 132 -6.49 -50.70 -24.49
CA LYS A 132 -5.79 -49.74 -25.36
C LYS A 132 -5.86 -48.32 -24.81
N GLU A 133 -7.01 -47.88 -24.32
CA GLU A 133 -7.17 -46.57 -23.68
C GLU A 133 -6.34 -46.46 -22.39
N ILE A 134 -6.37 -47.46 -21.51
CA ILE A 134 -5.53 -47.49 -20.30
C ILE A 134 -4.04 -47.45 -20.68
N GLY A 135 -3.64 -48.15 -21.75
CA GLY A 135 -2.28 -48.09 -22.27
C GLY A 135 -1.87 -46.71 -22.80
N LEU A 136 -2.78 -46.01 -23.47
CA LEU A 136 -2.58 -44.62 -23.91
C LEU A 136 -2.55 -43.66 -22.72
N ASN A 137 -3.44 -43.83 -21.75
CA ASN A 137 -3.51 -42.97 -20.57
C ASN A 137 -2.23 -43.07 -19.72
N LYS A 138 -1.69 -44.29 -19.53
CA LYS A 138 -0.38 -44.49 -18.88
C LYS A 138 0.78 -43.85 -19.65
N LYS A 139 0.70 -43.75 -20.99
CA LYS A 139 1.72 -43.04 -21.78
C LYS A 139 1.60 -41.52 -21.61
N TYR A 140 0.38 -40.99 -21.59
CA TYR A 140 0.17 -39.57 -21.34
C TYR A 140 0.56 -39.16 -19.91
N GLU A 141 0.27 -39.99 -18.92
CA GLU A 141 0.65 -39.78 -17.53
C GLU A 141 2.18 -39.77 -17.36
N LYS A 142 2.90 -40.70 -18.00
CA LYS A 142 4.38 -40.67 -18.03
C LYS A 142 4.93 -39.42 -18.72
N LYS A 143 4.30 -38.95 -19.79
CA LYS A 143 4.72 -37.73 -20.50
C LYS A 143 4.45 -36.47 -19.67
N LEU A 144 3.35 -36.46 -18.92
CA LEU A 144 3.03 -35.39 -17.97
C LEU A 144 4.06 -35.33 -16.84
N GLN A 145 4.39 -36.48 -16.24
CA GLN A 145 5.42 -36.57 -15.19
C GLN A 145 6.80 -36.08 -15.68
N GLN A 146 7.19 -36.44 -16.91
CA GLN A 146 8.44 -35.94 -17.51
C GLN A 146 8.43 -34.44 -17.72
N LEU A 147 7.30 -33.86 -18.15
CA LEU A 147 7.16 -32.41 -18.32
C LEU A 147 7.18 -31.70 -16.96
N GLU A 148 6.54 -32.25 -15.94
CA GLU A 148 6.55 -31.73 -14.58
C GLU A 148 7.98 -31.74 -13.99
N GLU A 149 8.76 -32.80 -14.19
CA GLU A 149 10.17 -32.87 -13.77
C GLU A 149 11.03 -31.82 -14.49
N ILE A 150 10.89 -31.67 -15.81
CA ILE A 150 11.63 -30.66 -16.58
C ILE A 150 11.28 -29.23 -16.12
N THR A 151 10.00 -28.98 -15.82
CA THR A 151 9.54 -27.66 -15.37
C THR A 151 10.09 -27.36 -13.98
N LYS A 152 10.05 -28.35 -13.07
CA LYS A 152 10.58 -28.24 -11.72
C LYS A 152 12.09 -28.03 -11.70
N GLU A 153 12.85 -28.75 -12.52
CA GLU A 153 14.31 -28.60 -12.60
C GLU A 153 14.72 -27.24 -13.20
N ASN A 154 13.94 -26.71 -14.16
CA ASN A 154 14.15 -25.37 -14.70
C ASN A 154 13.84 -24.27 -13.68
N ASP A 155 12.78 -24.43 -12.89
CA ASP A 155 12.43 -23.47 -11.86
C ASP A 155 13.43 -23.50 -10.71
N GLU A 156 13.86 -24.68 -10.25
CA GLU A 156 14.92 -24.83 -9.24
C GLU A 156 16.24 -24.17 -9.70
N LYS A 157 16.68 -24.40 -10.95
CA LYS A 157 17.87 -23.73 -11.52
C LYS A 157 17.71 -22.21 -11.64
N LYS A 158 16.50 -21.72 -11.92
CA LYS A 158 16.23 -20.26 -11.93
C LYS A 158 16.32 -19.67 -10.53
N TYR A 159 15.73 -20.33 -9.53
CA TYR A 159 15.79 -19.87 -8.13
C TYR A 159 17.22 -19.90 -7.59
N GLU A 160 18.00 -20.94 -7.90
CA GLU A 160 19.40 -21.06 -7.47
C GLU A 160 20.28 -19.94 -8.08
N ASN A 161 20.06 -19.60 -9.36
CA ASN A 161 20.75 -18.48 -10.00
C ASN A 161 20.36 -17.11 -9.42
N ILE A 162 19.09 -16.93 -9.04
CA ILE A 162 18.62 -15.70 -8.39
C ILE A 162 19.23 -15.57 -6.99
N ILE A 163 19.25 -16.65 -6.20
CA ILE A 163 19.88 -16.69 -4.87
C ILE A 163 21.36 -16.32 -4.98
N LYS A 164 22.08 -16.92 -5.93
CA LYS A 164 23.50 -16.62 -6.14
C LYS A 164 23.76 -15.16 -6.50
N ARG A 165 22.92 -14.54 -7.35
CA ARG A 165 23.00 -13.10 -7.65
C ARG A 165 22.72 -12.23 -6.42
N LEU A 166 21.72 -12.59 -5.62
CA LEU A 166 21.40 -11.86 -4.39
C LEU A 166 22.53 -11.96 -3.35
N GLU A 167 23.23 -13.10 -3.28
CA GLU A 167 24.42 -13.26 -2.43
C GLU A 167 25.60 -12.41 -2.92
N GLU A 168 25.84 -12.35 -4.23
CA GLU A 168 26.86 -11.49 -4.84
C GLU A 168 26.55 -10.00 -4.60
N GLU A 169 25.30 -9.57 -4.76
CA GLU A 169 24.85 -8.20 -4.47
C GLU A 169 24.97 -7.85 -2.98
N ARG A 170 24.61 -8.79 -2.09
CA ARG A 170 24.77 -8.62 -0.64
C ARG A 170 26.23 -8.44 -0.23
N GLU A 171 27.15 -9.19 -0.85
CA GLU A 171 28.58 -9.06 -0.58
C GLU A 171 29.15 -7.73 -1.13
N GLN A 172 28.66 -7.27 -2.28
CA GLN A 172 29.00 -5.92 -2.79
C GLN A 172 28.51 -4.82 -1.86
N PHE A 173 27.28 -4.93 -1.37
CA PHE A 173 26.70 -3.97 -0.43
C PHE A 173 27.48 -3.94 0.89
N LYS A 174 27.88 -5.11 1.39
CA LYS A 174 28.72 -5.22 2.60
C LYS A 174 30.06 -4.50 2.44
N LYS A 175 30.75 -4.67 1.30
CA LYS A 175 32.01 -3.95 1.01
C LYS A 175 31.82 -2.44 0.94
N LEU A 176 30.75 -1.98 0.30
CA LEU A 176 30.42 -0.55 0.23
C LEU A 176 30.10 0.04 1.61
N TYR A 177 29.39 -0.72 2.44
CA TYR A 177 29.09 -0.32 3.81
C TYR A 177 30.35 -0.24 4.67
N GLU A 178 31.24 -1.22 4.60
CA GLU A 178 32.53 -1.21 5.31
C GLU A 178 33.41 -0.03 4.88
N ASP A 179 33.46 0.29 3.59
CA ASP A 179 34.20 1.44 3.05
C ASP A 179 33.57 2.78 3.49
N ALA A 180 32.24 2.92 3.39
CA ALA A 180 31.53 4.11 3.87
C ALA A 180 31.67 4.31 5.38
N HIS A 181 31.59 3.23 6.16
CA HIS A 181 31.79 3.26 7.60
C HIS A 181 33.24 3.60 7.97
N GLY A 182 34.23 3.04 7.25
CA GLY A 182 35.64 3.41 7.39
C GLY A 182 35.89 4.90 7.10
N ARG A 183 35.27 5.46 6.06
CA ARG A 183 35.32 6.90 5.75
C ARG A 183 34.63 7.75 6.80
N SER A 184 33.50 7.29 7.36
CA SER A 184 32.80 7.96 8.45
C SER A 184 33.68 8.06 9.70
N ILE A 185 34.30 6.95 10.11
CA ILE A 185 35.23 6.92 11.24
C ILE A 185 36.44 7.84 10.99
N TYR A 186 36.97 7.86 9.77
CA TYR A 186 38.06 8.77 9.40
C TYR A 186 37.65 10.24 9.52
N LEU A 187 36.47 10.60 9.02
CA LEU A 187 35.94 11.97 9.12
C LEU A 187 35.67 12.37 10.57
N GLU A 188 35.12 11.47 11.38
CA GLU A 188 34.86 11.71 12.79
C GLU A 188 36.15 11.94 13.58
N ARG A 189 37.20 11.13 13.32
CA ARG A 189 38.54 11.37 13.88
C ARG A 189 39.12 12.71 13.41
N LYS A 190 38.95 13.06 12.13
CA LYS A 190 39.43 14.34 11.58
C LYS A 190 38.70 15.53 12.20
N PHE A 191 37.39 15.42 12.44
CA PHE A 191 36.59 16.43 13.15
C PHE A 191 37.02 16.56 14.61
N ALA A 192 37.25 15.45 15.31
CA ALA A 192 37.75 15.47 16.69
C ALA A 192 39.14 16.12 16.78
N SER A 193 40.04 15.84 15.84
CA SER A 193 41.34 16.52 15.75
C SER A 193 41.20 18.02 15.48
N LEU A 194 40.33 18.42 14.55
CA LEU A 194 40.02 19.83 14.27
C LEU A 194 39.46 20.57 15.49
N GLN A 195 38.59 19.94 16.28
CA GLN A 195 38.06 20.52 17.52
C GLN A 195 39.14 20.67 18.60
N LEU A 196 40.09 19.73 18.67
CA LEU A 196 41.25 19.80 19.56
C LEU A 196 42.21 20.93 19.15
N ASP A 197 42.45 21.10 17.86
CA ASP A 197 43.27 22.18 17.33
C ASP A 197 42.59 23.55 17.50
N GLN A 198 41.26 23.64 17.34
CA GLN A 198 40.49 24.84 17.65
C GLN A 198 40.51 25.18 19.15
N LYS A 199 40.42 24.19 20.04
CA LYS A 199 40.55 24.41 21.49
C LYS A 199 41.95 24.87 21.87
N LYS A 200 43.01 24.28 21.29
CA LYS A 200 44.38 24.76 21.49
C LYS A 200 44.59 26.17 20.94
N SER A 201 44.04 26.47 19.77
CA SER A 201 44.08 27.81 19.19
C SER A 201 43.34 28.82 20.07
N HIS A 202 42.19 28.45 20.63
CA HIS A 202 41.45 29.28 21.58
C HIS A 202 42.19 29.45 22.91
N GLU A 203 42.84 28.41 23.43
CA GLU A 203 43.65 28.51 24.65
C GLU A 203 44.92 29.37 24.42
N ASP A 204 45.56 29.26 23.25
CA ASP A 204 46.70 30.08 22.85
C ASP A 204 46.32 31.54 22.53
N GLU A 205 45.10 31.79 22.05
CA GLU A 205 44.54 33.14 21.84
C GLU A 205 44.07 33.77 23.15
N ILE A 206 43.40 33.03 24.04
CA ILE A 206 43.00 33.50 25.38
C ILE A 206 44.24 33.84 26.23
N ALA A 207 45.36 33.13 26.05
CA ALA A 207 46.64 33.46 26.68
C ALA A 207 47.30 34.73 26.11
N LYS A 208 46.90 35.21 24.92
CA LYS A 208 47.49 36.38 24.24
C LYS A 208 46.61 37.63 24.19
N THR A 209 45.30 37.54 24.40
CA THR A 209 44.41 38.69 24.22
C THR A 209 43.55 38.95 25.45
N HIS A 210 44.21 39.33 26.55
CA HIS A 210 43.59 40.05 27.65
C HIS A 210 43.80 41.56 27.47
N LEU A 211 43.34 42.12 26.35
CA LEU A 211 43.01 43.54 26.13
C LEU A 211 42.65 43.74 24.66
N GLN A 212 41.47 44.33 24.42
CA GLN A 212 41.16 45.14 23.23
C GLN A 212 40.76 44.38 21.94
N LYS A 213 39.48 43.96 21.82
CA LYS A 213 38.71 43.92 20.54
C LYS A 213 37.27 43.41 20.75
N ASN A 214 36.38 44.28 21.24
CA ASN A 214 34.92 44.04 21.25
C ASN A 214 34.17 44.83 20.16
N HIS A 215 34.85 45.39 19.16
CA HIS A 215 34.20 46.36 18.25
C HIS A 215 34.13 45.97 16.77
N VAL A 216 34.72 44.85 16.33
CA VAL A 216 34.81 44.54 14.88
C VAL A 216 33.90 43.39 14.43
N VAL A 217 33.44 42.51 15.34
CA VAL A 217 32.63 41.33 14.96
C VAL A 217 31.14 41.66 14.75
N LEU A 218 30.63 42.73 15.37
CA LEU A 218 29.20 43.10 15.26
C LEU A 218 28.81 43.68 13.89
N GLU A 219 29.73 44.33 13.16
CA GLU A 219 29.41 44.97 11.87
C GLU A 219 29.23 43.96 10.72
N GLU A 220 29.90 42.80 10.77
CA GLU A 220 29.77 41.77 9.73
C GLU A 220 28.45 40.98 9.87
N ASP A 221 27.98 40.79 11.10
CA ASP A 221 26.73 40.09 11.37
C ASP A 221 25.51 40.97 11.05
N ASP A 222 25.56 42.27 11.34
CA ASP A 222 24.51 43.21 10.95
C ASP A 222 24.35 43.29 9.42
N PHE A 223 25.45 43.30 8.66
CA PHE A 223 25.39 43.29 7.19
C PHE A 223 24.77 42.00 6.63
N ARG A 224 25.03 40.85 7.27
CA ARG A 224 24.42 39.56 6.89
C ARG A 224 22.93 39.55 7.20
N ILE A 225 22.52 40.10 8.33
CA ILE A 225 21.10 40.21 8.74
C ILE A 225 20.35 41.07 7.73
N THR A 226 20.85 42.27 7.38
CA THR A 226 20.20 43.14 6.40
C THR A 226 20.06 42.48 5.02
N LYS A 227 21.06 41.68 4.60
CA LYS A 227 21.00 40.95 3.33
C LYS A 227 19.94 39.85 3.35
N LEU A 228 19.77 39.15 4.48
CA LEU A 228 18.73 38.14 4.63
C LEU A 228 17.34 38.76 4.69
N GLU A 229 17.17 39.88 5.37
CA GLU A 229 15.91 40.63 5.41
C GLU A 229 15.48 41.10 4.01
N GLU A 230 16.41 41.60 3.20
CA GLU A 230 16.13 41.99 1.82
C GLU A 230 15.76 40.78 0.94
N GLN A 231 16.40 39.63 1.13
CA GLN A 231 16.03 38.39 0.43
C GLN A 231 14.64 37.90 0.83
N ILE A 232 14.29 37.97 2.12
CA ILE A 232 12.95 37.62 2.62
C ILE A 232 11.91 38.57 2.03
N ARG A 233 12.20 39.87 1.96
CA ARG A 233 11.30 40.88 1.36
C ARG A 233 11.02 40.58 -0.11
N ILE A 234 12.05 40.28 -0.90
CA ILE A 234 11.91 39.93 -2.32
C ILE A 234 11.11 38.63 -2.51
N LEU A 235 11.36 37.62 -1.68
CA LEU A 235 10.61 36.36 -1.74
C LEU A 235 9.13 36.56 -1.37
N SER A 236 8.84 37.38 -0.35
CA SER A 236 7.47 37.71 0.03
C SER A 236 6.73 38.40 -1.11
N GLN A 237 7.35 39.40 -1.74
CA GLN A 237 6.75 40.07 -2.89
C GLN A 237 6.45 39.10 -4.05
N ARG A 238 7.35 38.15 -4.31
CA ARG A 238 7.16 37.14 -5.37
C ARG A 238 6.02 36.17 -5.04
N CYS A 239 5.80 35.86 -3.76
CA CYS A 239 4.64 35.08 -3.32
C CYS A 239 3.34 35.84 -3.58
N ASP A 240 3.29 37.13 -3.24
CA ASP A 240 2.11 37.98 -3.45
C ASP A 240 1.77 38.09 -4.95
N GLU A 241 2.78 38.25 -5.82
CA GLU A 241 2.61 38.24 -7.28
C GLU A 241 2.02 36.91 -7.80
N LYS A 242 2.45 35.78 -7.23
CA LYS A 242 1.93 34.45 -7.60
C LYS A 242 0.51 34.21 -7.09
N GLU A 243 0.17 34.73 -5.92
CA GLU A 243 -1.18 34.64 -5.38
C GLU A 243 -2.18 35.46 -6.23
N ASN A 244 -1.75 36.61 -6.75
CA ASN A 244 -2.52 37.39 -7.72
C ASN A 244 -2.75 36.63 -9.03
N GLU A 245 -1.71 36.00 -9.59
CA GLU A 245 -1.81 35.17 -10.81
C GLU A 245 -2.79 33.98 -10.62
N ILE A 246 -2.74 33.32 -9.44
CA ILE A 246 -3.67 32.24 -9.09
C ILE A 246 -5.12 32.78 -9.01
N SER A 247 -5.30 33.98 -8.47
CA SER A 247 -6.62 34.62 -8.37
C SER A 247 -7.19 34.95 -9.76
N GLU A 248 -6.36 35.46 -10.68
CA GLU A 248 -6.74 35.71 -12.07
C GLU A 248 -7.13 34.42 -12.81
N LEU A 249 -6.30 33.36 -12.69
CA LEU A 249 -6.58 32.05 -13.30
C LEU A 249 -7.87 31.42 -12.75
N SER A 250 -8.14 31.60 -11.46
CA SER A 250 -9.39 31.15 -10.82
C SER A 250 -10.61 31.91 -11.35
N GLY A 251 -10.45 33.21 -11.65
CA GLY A 251 -11.45 34.01 -12.36
C GLY A 251 -11.77 33.45 -13.75
N PHE A 252 -10.74 33.18 -14.55
CA PHE A 252 -10.91 32.58 -15.89
C PHE A 252 -11.61 31.21 -15.85
N LEU A 253 -11.26 30.36 -14.87
CA LEU A 253 -11.91 29.07 -14.68
C LEU A 253 -13.41 29.20 -14.37
N THR A 254 -13.79 30.21 -13.59
CA THR A 254 -15.20 30.47 -13.28
C THR A 254 -15.98 30.87 -14.54
N VAL A 255 -15.39 31.72 -15.38
CA VAL A 255 -16.00 32.13 -16.67
C VAL A 255 -16.17 30.93 -17.60
N LEU A 256 -15.12 30.11 -17.78
CA LEU A 256 -15.19 28.91 -18.64
C LEU A 256 -16.21 27.88 -18.14
N LYS A 257 -16.37 27.73 -16.81
CA LYS A 257 -17.43 26.88 -16.24
C LYS A 257 -18.82 27.41 -16.59
N GLY A 258 -19.03 28.72 -16.55
CA GLY A 258 -20.28 29.35 -16.96
C GLY A 258 -20.61 29.11 -18.44
N GLU A 259 -19.63 29.30 -19.32
CA GLU A 259 -19.80 29.03 -20.76
C GLU A 259 -20.12 27.56 -21.06
N ASN A 260 -19.50 26.63 -20.34
CA ASN A 260 -19.76 25.19 -20.49
C ASN A 260 -21.20 24.83 -20.10
N VAL A 261 -21.71 25.41 -19.01
CA VAL A 261 -23.11 25.24 -18.59
C VAL A 261 -24.06 25.78 -19.66
N PHE A 262 -23.80 26.96 -20.19
CA PHE A 262 -24.61 27.56 -21.26
C PHE A 262 -24.62 26.70 -22.53
N LEU A 263 -23.47 26.15 -22.94
CA LEU A 263 -23.38 25.27 -24.10
C LEU A 263 -24.13 23.95 -23.90
N LYS A 264 -24.10 23.36 -22.69
CA LYS A 264 -24.88 22.17 -22.35
C LYS A 264 -26.39 22.43 -22.46
N GLU A 265 -26.85 23.54 -21.90
CA GLU A 265 -28.27 23.92 -21.97
C GLU A 265 -28.74 24.13 -23.41
N ARG A 266 -27.91 24.75 -24.25
CA ARG A 266 -28.19 24.93 -25.68
C ARG A 266 -28.22 23.62 -26.46
N LEU A 267 -27.36 22.67 -26.11
CA LEU A 267 -27.35 21.34 -26.72
C LEU A 267 -28.61 20.54 -26.35
N GLU A 268 -29.03 20.61 -25.09
CA GLU A 268 -30.24 19.97 -24.61
C GLU A 268 -31.51 20.56 -25.27
N GLN A 269 -31.55 21.89 -25.50
CA GLN A 269 -32.63 22.53 -26.26
C GLN A 269 -32.68 22.04 -27.72
N MET A 270 -31.52 21.88 -28.37
CA MET A 270 -31.45 21.34 -29.74
C MET A 270 -31.94 19.90 -29.83
N GLU A 271 -31.66 19.07 -28.81
CA GLU A 271 -32.15 17.70 -28.72
C GLU A 271 -33.68 17.65 -28.54
N ARG A 272 -34.25 18.55 -27.74
CA ARG A 272 -35.72 18.69 -27.59
C ARG A 272 -36.40 19.16 -28.88
N CYS A 273 -35.74 19.97 -29.71
CA CYS A 273 -36.28 20.38 -31.02
C CYS A 273 -36.23 19.26 -32.08
N LYS A 274 -35.38 18.24 -31.91
CA LYS A 274 -35.32 17.09 -32.84
C LYS A 274 -36.43 16.05 -32.60
N SER A 275 -37.07 16.05 -31.43
CA SER A 275 -38.12 15.08 -31.09
C SER A 275 -39.55 15.52 -31.49
N THR A 276 -39.71 16.62 -32.22
CA THR A 276 -41.03 17.23 -32.54
C THR A 276 -41.32 17.38 -34.03
N THR A 277 -40.93 16.42 -34.87
CA THR A 277 -41.49 16.25 -36.23
C THR A 277 -42.26 14.93 -36.38
N PRO A 278 -43.57 14.89 -36.02
CA PRO A 278 -44.40 13.69 -36.09
C PRO A 278 -45.09 13.47 -37.45
N GLU A 279 -45.07 14.46 -38.35
CA GLU A 279 -45.92 14.45 -39.55
C GLU A 279 -45.41 13.53 -40.68
N ALA A 280 -44.11 13.22 -40.73
CA ALA A 280 -43.55 12.39 -41.79
C ALA A 280 -43.67 10.86 -41.52
N MET A 281 -43.80 10.44 -40.25
CA MET A 281 -43.95 9.02 -39.92
C MET A 281 -45.41 8.55 -39.93
N CYS A 282 -46.37 9.40 -39.54
CA CYS A 282 -47.79 9.03 -39.48
C CYS A 282 -48.42 8.80 -40.87
N PHE A 283 -47.94 9.48 -41.92
CA PHE A 283 -48.45 9.29 -43.29
C PHE A 283 -48.00 7.95 -43.92
N VAL A 284 -46.81 7.45 -43.56
CA VAL A 284 -46.28 6.18 -44.09
C VAL A 284 -47.01 5.01 -43.46
N ASP A 285 -47.30 5.08 -42.15
CA ASP A 285 -48.00 4.01 -41.44
C ASP A 285 -49.48 3.90 -41.90
N LEU A 286 -50.15 5.04 -42.16
CA LEU A 286 -51.52 5.07 -42.69
C LEU A 286 -51.62 4.53 -44.13
N MET A 287 -50.65 4.84 -44.99
CA MET A 287 -50.61 4.32 -46.36
C MET A 287 -50.29 2.82 -46.40
N SER A 288 -49.49 2.32 -45.46
CA SER A 288 -49.22 0.89 -45.33
C SER A 288 -50.43 0.10 -44.83
N GLU A 289 -51.22 0.64 -43.90
CA GLU A 289 -52.46 0.01 -43.44
C GLU A 289 -53.58 0.00 -44.50
N GLU A 290 -53.73 1.05 -45.30
CA GLU A 290 -54.68 1.06 -46.42
C GLU A 290 -54.26 0.09 -47.55
N PHE A 291 -52.95 -0.05 -47.79
CA PHE A 291 -52.43 -0.97 -48.80
C PHE A 291 -52.61 -2.44 -48.41
N GLU A 292 -52.43 -2.82 -47.14
CA GLU A 292 -52.68 -4.19 -46.68
C GLU A 292 -54.18 -4.54 -46.66
N LYS A 293 -55.07 -3.60 -46.33
CA LYS A 293 -56.53 -3.81 -46.48
C LYS A 293 -56.96 -4.02 -47.93
N PHE A 294 -56.37 -3.28 -48.87
CA PHE A 294 -56.66 -3.43 -50.30
C PHE A 294 -56.25 -4.81 -50.86
N LYS A 295 -55.22 -5.41 -50.26
CA LYS A 295 -54.65 -6.71 -50.63
C LYS A 295 -55.42 -7.90 -50.07
N GLU A 296 -56.09 -7.74 -48.92
CA GLU A 296 -56.96 -8.78 -48.34
C GLU A 296 -58.30 -8.93 -49.09
N ASP A 297 -58.82 -7.86 -49.70
CA ASP A 297 -60.13 -7.86 -50.40
C ASP A 297 -60.05 -8.27 -51.89
N ASN A 298 -58.85 -8.36 -52.48
CA ASN A 298 -58.68 -8.70 -53.90
C ASN A 298 -57.52 -9.69 -54.08
N GLU A 299 -57.85 -10.97 -54.31
CA GLU A 299 -56.85 -12.04 -54.49
C GLU A 299 -56.03 -11.90 -55.77
N ASP A 300 -56.51 -11.20 -56.82
CA ASP A 300 -55.70 -10.88 -57.99
C ASP A 300 -56.13 -9.58 -58.70
N VAL A 301 -55.23 -8.60 -58.75
CA VAL A 301 -55.48 -7.23 -59.25
C VAL A 301 -55.80 -7.21 -60.75
N LEU A 302 -55.39 -8.24 -61.50
CA LEU A 302 -55.58 -8.37 -62.95
C LEU A 302 -56.96 -8.90 -63.35
N GLU A 303 -57.65 -9.62 -62.47
CA GLU A 303 -58.97 -10.19 -62.74
C GLU A 303 -60.07 -9.10 -62.76
N PHE A 304 -59.85 -8.00 -62.04
CA PHE A 304 -60.79 -6.88 -61.94
C PHE A 304 -60.68 -5.86 -63.09
N LEU A 305 -59.48 -5.60 -63.63
CA LEU A 305 -59.28 -4.48 -64.55
C LEU A 305 -59.66 -4.77 -66.01
N CYS A 306 -59.61 -6.03 -66.47
CA CYS A 306 -59.95 -6.39 -67.86
C CYS A 306 -60.25 -7.92 -68.03
N PRO A 307 -61.44 -8.41 -67.66
CA PRO A 307 -61.78 -9.84 -67.76
C PRO A 307 -61.72 -10.39 -69.20
N ALA A 308 -62.02 -9.55 -70.19
CA ALA A 308 -62.05 -9.93 -71.61
C ALA A 308 -60.66 -10.19 -72.22
N VAL A 309 -59.62 -9.62 -71.60
CA VAL A 309 -58.22 -9.70 -72.09
C VAL A 309 -57.35 -10.51 -71.15
N PHE A 310 -57.88 -10.91 -69.98
CA PHE A 310 -57.15 -11.65 -68.95
C PHE A 310 -56.48 -12.91 -69.50
N ASN A 311 -57.21 -13.71 -70.29
CA ASN A 311 -56.64 -14.91 -70.89
C ASN A 311 -55.54 -14.60 -71.93
N GLU A 312 -55.69 -13.55 -72.74
CA GLU A 312 -54.65 -13.14 -73.71
C GLU A 312 -53.42 -12.53 -73.02
N VAL A 313 -53.62 -11.76 -71.95
CA VAL A 313 -52.55 -11.21 -71.12
C VAL A 313 -51.83 -12.33 -70.38
N MET A 314 -52.53 -13.34 -69.85
CA MET A 314 -51.92 -14.50 -69.20
C MET A 314 -51.13 -15.36 -70.19
N ILE A 315 -51.63 -15.55 -71.42
CA ILE A 315 -50.89 -16.23 -72.49
C ILE A 315 -49.63 -15.42 -72.88
N LEU A 316 -49.74 -14.10 -73.06
CA LEU A 316 -48.58 -13.24 -73.33
C LEU A 316 -47.57 -13.21 -72.18
N ILE A 317 -48.04 -13.30 -70.92
CA ILE A 317 -47.19 -13.44 -69.74
C ILE A 317 -46.51 -14.80 -69.72
N GLU A 318 -47.20 -15.88 -70.09
CA GLU A 318 -46.62 -17.23 -70.18
C GLU A 318 -45.63 -17.36 -71.35
N GLU A 319 -45.92 -16.77 -72.51
CA GLU A 319 -45.00 -16.69 -73.65
C GLU A 319 -43.78 -15.83 -73.31
N ALA A 320 -43.97 -14.66 -72.68
CA ALA A 320 -42.87 -13.83 -72.21
C ALA A 320 -42.06 -14.52 -71.10
N LYS A 321 -42.69 -15.31 -70.21
CA LYS A 321 -41.99 -16.15 -69.23
C LYS A 321 -41.21 -17.29 -69.91
N ALA A 322 -41.76 -17.91 -70.94
CA ALA A 322 -41.10 -18.96 -71.72
C ALA A 322 -39.93 -18.42 -72.57
N GLU A 323 -40.01 -17.18 -73.03
CA GLU A 323 -38.94 -16.49 -73.78
C GLU A 323 -37.86 -15.93 -72.83
N ASN A 324 -38.25 -15.36 -71.69
CA ASN A 324 -37.30 -14.91 -70.65
C ASN A 324 -36.58 -16.06 -69.95
N SER A 325 -37.22 -17.22 -69.73
CA SER A 325 -36.55 -18.41 -69.18
C SER A 325 -35.51 -19.05 -70.13
N LYS A 326 -35.58 -18.73 -71.43
CA LYS A 326 -34.58 -19.09 -72.44
C LYS A 326 -33.46 -18.06 -72.59
N SER A 327 -33.63 -16.86 -72.04
CA SER A 327 -32.63 -15.80 -72.12
C SER A 327 -31.50 -16.05 -71.12
N ASP A 328 -30.29 -16.27 -71.63
CA ASP A 328 -29.09 -16.44 -70.80
C ASP A 328 -28.86 -15.27 -69.84
N GLN A 329 -29.37 -14.07 -70.18
CA GLN A 329 -29.31 -12.90 -69.28
C GLN A 329 -30.13 -13.08 -67.99
N VAL A 330 -31.28 -13.74 -68.03
CA VAL A 330 -32.11 -13.96 -66.83
C VAL A 330 -31.41 -14.91 -65.88
N LYS A 331 -30.79 -15.99 -66.39
CA LYS A 331 -29.99 -16.92 -65.58
C LYS A 331 -28.75 -16.26 -64.97
N ILE A 332 -28.12 -15.33 -65.69
CA ILE A 332 -26.99 -14.53 -65.18
C ILE A 332 -27.45 -13.64 -64.03
N LEU A 333 -28.60 -12.96 -64.19
CA LEU A 333 -29.18 -12.11 -63.15
C LEU A 333 -29.62 -12.91 -61.92
N GLU A 334 -30.28 -14.06 -62.10
CA GLU A 334 -30.63 -14.98 -61.01
C GLU A 334 -29.38 -15.43 -60.23
N HIS A 335 -28.30 -15.78 -60.93
CA HIS A 335 -27.03 -16.15 -60.28
C HIS A 335 -26.41 -14.98 -59.51
N GLN A 336 -26.52 -13.75 -60.03
CA GLN A 336 -26.07 -12.54 -59.34
C GLN A 336 -26.91 -12.25 -58.10
N VAL A 337 -28.22 -12.37 -58.16
CA VAL A 337 -29.13 -12.21 -57.02
C VAL A 337 -28.78 -13.23 -55.93
N LEU A 338 -28.63 -14.50 -56.29
CA LEU A 338 -28.28 -15.58 -55.35
C LEU A 338 -26.90 -15.34 -54.70
N LYS A 339 -25.94 -14.76 -55.44
CA LYS A 339 -24.64 -14.34 -54.90
C LYS A 339 -24.77 -13.15 -53.94
N LEU A 340 -25.61 -12.18 -54.26
CA LEU A 340 -25.90 -11.04 -53.39
C LEU A 340 -26.62 -11.48 -52.11
N GLU A 341 -27.61 -12.37 -52.19
CA GLU A 341 -28.30 -12.94 -51.03
C GLU A 341 -27.35 -13.69 -50.09
N LYS A 342 -26.43 -14.50 -50.64
CA LYS A 342 -25.36 -15.13 -49.86
C LYS A 342 -24.44 -14.10 -49.20
N SER A 343 -24.11 -13.02 -49.89
CA SER A 343 -23.30 -11.94 -49.34
C SER A 343 -24.04 -11.18 -48.23
N ILE A 344 -25.34 -10.93 -48.39
CA ILE A 344 -26.19 -10.24 -47.41
C ILE A 344 -26.32 -11.09 -46.16
N THR A 345 -26.63 -12.38 -46.28
CA THR A 345 -26.73 -13.30 -45.13
C THR A 345 -25.40 -13.42 -44.38
N GLN A 346 -24.29 -13.53 -45.10
CA GLN A 346 -22.95 -13.53 -44.48
C GLN A 346 -22.67 -12.21 -43.75
N LYS A 347 -23.06 -11.06 -44.31
CA LYS A 347 -22.89 -9.76 -43.64
C LYS A 347 -23.84 -9.58 -42.46
N SER A 348 -25.06 -10.10 -42.52
CA SER A 348 -26.02 -10.07 -41.42
C SER A 348 -25.50 -10.83 -40.21
N THR A 349 -24.99 -12.05 -40.40
CA THR A 349 -24.37 -12.82 -39.31
C THR A 349 -23.12 -12.15 -38.72
N GLU A 350 -22.34 -11.44 -39.55
CA GLU A 350 -21.20 -10.65 -39.06
C GLU A 350 -21.66 -9.46 -38.19
N VAL A 351 -22.75 -8.79 -38.57
CA VAL A 351 -23.36 -7.69 -37.81
C VAL A 351 -23.93 -8.19 -36.49
N GLU A 352 -24.64 -9.32 -36.46
CA GLU A 352 -25.16 -9.93 -35.23
C GLU A 352 -24.03 -10.25 -34.23
N ARG A 353 -22.95 -10.85 -34.72
CA ARG A 353 -21.78 -11.14 -33.88
C ARG A 353 -21.10 -9.87 -33.35
N LEU A 354 -21.11 -8.78 -34.13
CA LEU A 354 -20.60 -7.48 -33.66
C LEU A 354 -21.53 -6.87 -32.61
N ALA A 355 -22.84 -7.01 -32.76
CA ALA A 355 -23.83 -6.55 -31.78
C ALA A 355 -23.66 -7.26 -30.43
N GLU A 356 -23.44 -8.58 -30.42
CA GLU A 356 -23.12 -9.33 -29.19
C GLU A 356 -21.86 -8.79 -28.50
N LYS A 357 -20.79 -8.54 -29.27
CA LYS A 357 -19.55 -7.96 -28.71
C LYS A 357 -19.74 -6.57 -28.13
N ILE A 358 -20.56 -5.74 -28.78
CA ILE A 358 -20.90 -4.40 -28.27
C ILE A 358 -21.65 -4.56 -26.94
N GLN A 359 -22.64 -5.46 -26.87
CA GLN A 359 -23.41 -5.71 -25.65
C GLN A 359 -22.52 -6.21 -24.50
N ASP A 360 -21.56 -7.09 -24.75
CA ASP A 360 -20.61 -7.55 -23.73
C ASP A 360 -19.67 -6.43 -23.28
N SER A 361 -19.23 -5.59 -24.21
CA SER A 361 -18.43 -4.40 -23.88
C SER A 361 -19.21 -3.41 -23.01
N GLU A 362 -20.50 -3.19 -23.29
CA GLU A 362 -21.36 -2.34 -22.47
C GLU A 362 -21.57 -2.91 -21.08
N LYS A 363 -21.77 -4.23 -20.94
CA LYS A 363 -21.87 -4.88 -19.62
C LYS A 363 -20.58 -4.71 -18.83
N PHE A 364 -19.43 -4.87 -19.48
CA PHE A 364 -18.13 -4.64 -18.85
C PHE A 364 -17.97 -3.17 -18.40
N GLN A 365 -18.36 -2.22 -19.25
CA GLN A 365 -18.30 -0.81 -18.93
C GLN A 365 -19.19 -0.44 -17.74
N ARG A 366 -20.44 -0.91 -17.69
CA ARG A 366 -21.34 -0.69 -16.54
C ARG A 366 -20.77 -1.26 -15.23
N LYS A 367 -20.10 -2.41 -15.31
CA LYS A 367 -19.43 -3.00 -14.14
C LYS A 367 -18.26 -2.14 -13.67
N LEU A 368 -17.46 -1.62 -14.60
CA LEU A 368 -16.35 -0.72 -14.30
C LEU A 368 -16.84 0.59 -13.66
N GLU A 369 -17.94 1.15 -14.18
CA GLU A 369 -18.58 2.36 -13.64
C GLU A 369 -19.08 2.14 -12.21
N ALA A 370 -19.74 1.01 -11.93
CA ALA A 370 -20.17 0.67 -10.56
C ALA A 370 -18.98 0.46 -9.60
N ASP A 371 -17.90 -0.17 -10.05
CA ASP A 371 -16.68 -0.36 -9.25
C ASP A 371 -15.97 0.98 -8.97
N LEU A 372 -16.03 1.93 -9.92
CA LEU A 372 -15.51 3.29 -9.72
C LEU A 372 -16.35 4.07 -8.71
N GLU A 373 -17.67 4.03 -8.83
CA GLU A 373 -18.59 4.70 -7.90
C GLU A 373 -18.40 4.19 -6.46
N ALA A 374 -18.27 2.87 -6.27
CA ALA A 374 -17.98 2.28 -4.96
C ALA A 374 -16.63 2.75 -4.38
N LYS A 375 -15.60 2.92 -5.23
CA LYS A 375 -14.30 3.46 -4.80
C LYS A 375 -14.38 4.94 -4.45
N GLU A 376 -15.13 5.73 -5.21
CA GLU A 376 -15.35 7.15 -4.91
C GLU A 376 -16.07 7.33 -3.57
N GLU A 377 -17.10 6.51 -3.28
CA GLU A 377 -17.79 6.55 -2.00
C GLU A 377 -16.84 6.20 -0.83
N SER A 378 -16.01 5.17 -1.00
CA SER A 378 -14.99 4.79 -0.01
C SER A 378 -13.96 5.89 0.22
N LEU A 379 -13.48 6.52 -0.86
CA LEU A 379 -12.52 7.63 -0.79
C LEU A 379 -13.12 8.84 -0.07
N THR A 380 -14.39 9.14 -0.32
CA THR A 380 -15.12 10.24 0.32
C THR A 380 -15.25 10.00 1.83
N LYS A 381 -15.60 8.77 2.25
CA LYS A 381 -15.63 8.38 3.67
C LYS A 381 -14.24 8.52 4.32
N ASN A 382 -13.18 8.10 3.64
CA ASN A 382 -11.81 8.23 4.13
C ASN A 382 -11.36 9.70 4.26
N LEU A 383 -11.77 10.57 3.34
CA LEU A 383 -11.48 12.00 3.45
C LEU A 383 -12.19 12.62 4.66
N GLU A 384 -13.42 12.20 4.96
CA GLU A 384 -14.15 12.67 6.13
C GLU A 384 -13.50 12.21 7.45
N THR A 385 -13.03 10.96 7.53
CA THR A 385 -12.32 10.48 8.72
C THR A 385 -10.98 11.20 8.92
N ILE A 386 -10.24 11.44 7.83
CA ILE A 386 -8.99 12.23 7.89
C ILE A 386 -9.27 13.66 8.37
N ARG A 387 -10.36 14.30 7.92
CA ARG A 387 -10.75 15.63 8.41
C ARG A 387 -11.02 15.62 9.91
N LYS A 388 -11.79 14.65 10.41
CA LYS A 388 -12.07 14.51 11.85
C LYS A 388 -10.78 14.33 12.66
N LEU A 389 -9.90 13.42 12.23
CA LEU A 389 -8.60 13.20 12.88
C LEU A 389 -7.71 14.46 12.86
N LYS A 390 -7.75 15.24 11.78
CA LYS A 390 -7.01 16.51 11.69
C LYS A 390 -7.54 17.54 12.70
N ASP A 391 -8.86 17.64 12.85
CA ASP A 391 -9.48 18.56 13.81
C ASP A 391 -9.17 18.13 15.25
N ASP A 392 -9.25 16.84 15.56
CA ASP A 392 -8.87 16.28 16.86
C ASP A 392 -7.39 16.55 17.19
N LEU A 393 -6.49 16.35 16.21
CA LEU A 393 -5.07 16.63 16.39
C LEU A 393 -4.82 18.12 16.65
N LYS A 394 -5.55 19.02 15.98
CA LYS A 394 -5.43 20.46 16.18
C LYS A 394 -5.82 20.86 17.61
N ILE A 395 -6.88 20.26 18.14
CA ILE A 395 -7.31 20.45 19.53
C ILE A 395 -6.22 19.94 20.48
N GLU A 396 -5.66 18.76 20.21
CA GLU A 396 -4.66 18.16 21.10
C GLU A 396 -3.35 18.96 21.10
N VAL A 397 -2.91 19.47 19.95
CA VAL A 397 -1.77 20.38 19.86
C VAL A 397 -1.99 21.62 20.72
N SER A 398 -3.17 22.25 20.65
CA SER A 398 -3.51 23.41 21.49
C SER A 398 -3.40 23.08 22.99
N LYS A 399 -3.92 21.93 23.43
CA LYS A 399 -3.80 21.49 24.83
C LYS A 399 -2.35 21.24 25.24
N THR A 400 -1.53 20.68 24.35
CA THR A 400 -0.11 20.46 24.65
C THR A 400 0.65 21.79 24.80
N ASP A 401 0.31 22.80 24.02
CA ASP A 401 0.91 24.13 24.12
C ASP A 401 0.48 24.84 25.41
N GLU A 402 -0.78 24.71 25.82
CA GLU A 402 -1.26 25.18 27.12
C GLU A 402 -0.51 24.51 28.28
N MET A 403 -0.36 23.18 28.25
CA MET A 403 0.43 22.44 29.26
C MET A 403 1.90 22.88 29.28
N LYS A 404 2.54 23.04 28.12
CA LYS A 404 3.93 23.54 28.04
C LYS A 404 4.06 24.93 28.64
N SER A 405 3.11 25.82 28.36
CA SER A 405 3.08 27.15 28.97
C SER A 405 2.95 27.09 30.48
N GLU A 406 2.10 26.20 31.02
CA GLU A 406 1.93 26.06 32.47
C GLU A 406 3.17 25.47 33.14
N VAL A 407 3.79 24.45 32.54
CA VAL A 407 5.06 23.90 33.02
C VAL A 407 6.16 24.96 33.03
N SER A 408 6.24 25.80 31.98
CA SER A 408 7.19 26.92 31.93
C SER A 408 6.95 27.91 33.07
N LYS A 409 5.69 28.30 33.33
CA LYS A 409 5.33 29.16 34.47
C LYS A 409 5.72 28.54 35.81
N GLN A 410 5.49 27.24 36.00
CA GLN A 410 5.88 26.54 37.22
C GLN A 410 7.40 26.50 37.41
N ARG A 411 8.17 26.28 36.33
CA ARG A 411 9.64 26.35 36.38
C ARG A 411 10.13 27.73 36.81
N ILE A 412 9.54 28.80 36.27
CA ILE A 412 9.88 30.17 36.66
C ILE A 412 9.61 30.39 38.15
N ARG A 413 8.41 30.04 38.65
CA ARG A 413 8.07 30.14 40.07
C ARG A 413 9.00 29.34 40.97
N ALA A 414 9.41 28.14 40.52
CA ALA A 414 10.36 27.31 41.26
C ALA A 414 11.76 27.94 41.33
N HIS A 415 12.22 28.56 40.23
CA HIS A 415 13.49 29.31 40.23
C HIS A 415 13.43 30.53 41.14
N GLU A 416 12.33 31.29 41.12
CA GLU A 416 12.12 32.44 42.01
C GLU A 416 12.16 32.03 43.50
N GLU A 417 11.58 30.87 43.86
CA GLU A 417 11.65 30.32 45.21
C GLU A 417 13.09 29.91 45.58
N ILE A 418 13.82 29.24 44.67
CA ILE A 418 15.23 28.89 44.88
C ILE A 418 16.06 30.16 45.14
N ASP A 419 15.89 31.19 44.32
CA ASP A 419 16.58 32.47 44.48
C ASP A 419 16.22 33.19 45.79
N ALA A 420 14.97 33.03 46.27
CA ALA A 420 14.57 33.52 47.59
C ALA A 420 15.29 32.75 48.71
N ARG A 421 15.38 31.41 48.61
CA ARG A 421 16.09 30.58 49.59
C ARG A 421 17.58 30.84 49.59
N ASP A 422 18.20 31.04 48.45
CA ASP A 422 19.62 31.39 48.37
C ASP A 422 19.91 32.74 49.01
N ARG A 423 19.00 33.72 48.86
CA ARG A 423 19.07 35.00 49.60
C ARG A 423 18.94 34.80 51.11
N GLU A 424 18.04 33.95 51.58
CA GLU A 424 17.91 33.60 53.01
C GLU A 424 19.19 32.92 53.54
N ILE A 425 19.71 31.93 52.82
CA ILE A 425 20.94 31.22 53.18
C ILE A 425 22.11 32.20 53.27
N GLU A 426 22.24 33.12 52.32
CA GLU A 426 23.30 34.12 52.32
C GLU A 426 23.15 35.12 53.49
N ALA A 427 21.92 35.48 53.86
CA ALA A 427 21.65 36.27 55.06
C ALA A 427 22.06 35.52 56.34
N PHE A 428 21.76 34.22 56.45
CA PHE A 428 22.19 33.39 57.58
C PHE A 428 23.70 33.23 57.63
N ARG A 429 24.38 33.05 56.48
CA ARG A 429 25.85 33.01 56.40
C ARG A 429 26.46 34.30 56.92
N LYS A 430 25.96 35.46 56.48
CA LYS A 430 26.40 36.77 56.99
C LYS A 430 26.19 36.90 58.50
N MET A 431 25.04 36.47 59.01
CA MET A 431 24.75 36.48 60.45
C MET A 431 25.71 35.57 61.23
N LEU A 432 25.99 34.36 60.74
CA LEU A 432 26.95 33.43 61.35
C LEU A 432 28.39 33.97 61.35
N VAL A 433 28.82 34.61 60.27
CA VAL A 433 30.13 35.28 60.19
C VAL A 433 30.21 36.41 61.23
N ASN A 434 29.15 37.22 61.36
CA ASN A 434 29.07 38.26 62.39
C ASN A 434 29.17 37.67 63.81
N PHE A 435 28.40 36.62 64.12
CA PHE A 435 28.46 35.91 65.41
C PHE A 435 29.85 35.32 65.70
N ARG A 436 30.52 34.78 64.68
CA ARG A 436 31.88 34.24 64.81
C ARG A 436 32.88 35.35 65.12
N ASN A 437 32.78 36.48 64.43
CA ASN A 437 33.66 37.63 64.68
C ASN A 437 33.42 38.21 66.09
N GLU A 438 32.17 38.28 66.54
CA GLU A 438 31.79 38.75 67.89
C GLU A 438 32.27 37.80 69.00
N LYS A 439 32.27 36.48 68.78
CA LYS A 439 32.81 35.50 69.75
C LYS A 439 34.34 35.39 69.76
N MET A 440 35.02 35.72 68.66
CA MET A 440 36.48 35.65 68.58
C MET A 440 37.18 36.87 69.20
N GLU A 441 36.45 37.94 69.54
CA GLU A 441 37.00 39.11 70.27
C GLU A 441 37.17 38.89 71.79
N LYS A 442 36.79 37.73 72.35
CA LYS A 442 37.07 37.41 73.77
C LYS A 442 37.69 36.01 73.91
N PRO A 443 38.95 35.91 74.38
CA PRO A 443 39.59 34.61 74.57
C PRO A 443 38.95 33.89 75.76
N ARG A 444 38.22 32.78 75.50
CA ARG A 444 37.73 31.88 76.56
C ARG A 444 38.52 30.56 76.56
N LYS A 445 39.01 30.24 77.75
CA LYS A 445 39.73 29.01 78.10
C LYS A 445 38.82 27.80 77.97
N ILE A 446 39.33 26.75 77.32
CA ILE A 446 38.65 25.47 77.09
C ILE A 446 38.65 24.66 78.38
N SER A 447 37.47 24.26 78.87
CA SER A 447 37.30 23.28 79.95
C SER A 447 36.79 21.96 79.37
N LYS A 448 37.48 20.87 79.70
CA LYS A 448 37.22 19.49 79.29
C LYS A 448 36.36 18.78 80.35
N HIS A 449 35.17 18.31 79.97
CA HIS A 449 34.41 17.23 80.64
C HIS A 449 33.21 16.89 79.74
N ASN A 450 32.62 15.69 79.66
CA ASN A 450 33.00 14.29 79.88
C ASN A 450 31.72 13.48 79.49
N ARG A 451 31.89 12.37 78.75
CA ARG A 451 31.09 11.11 78.75
C ARG A 451 29.59 11.01 78.35
N ASN A 452 29.39 10.13 77.35
CA ASN A 452 28.55 8.90 77.28
C ASN A 452 27.02 8.90 77.44
N SER A 453 26.34 8.36 76.40
CA SER A 453 25.44 7.16 76.37
C SER A 453 24.66 7.18 75.04
N GLY A 454 24.51 6.17 74.18
CA GLY A 454 24.51 4.72 74.35
C GLY A 454 23.08 4.21 74.60
N HIS A 455 22.24 4.02 73.56
CA HIS A 455 21.10 3.10 73.61
C HIS A 455 20.61 2.67 72.20
N GLU A 456 20.04 1.47 72.15
CA GLU A 456 19.93 0.53 71.03
C GLU A 456 18.69 0.72 70.14
N ASP A 457 18.75 0.02 69.00
CA ASP A 457 17.67 -0.31 68.08
C ASP A 457 16.47 -1.02 68.76
N ASP A 458 15.25 -0.76 68.29
CA ASP A 458 14.26 -1.82 68.09
C ASP A 458 13.20 -1.44 67.02
N PRO A 459 12.97 -2.27 65.97
CA PRO A 459 11.99 -2.04 64.92
C PRO A 459 10.77 -2.98 65.06
N ALA A 460 9.59 -2.45 65.40
CA ALA A 460 8.27 -2.92 64.92
C ALA A 460 7.10 -2.43 65.79
N SER A 461 6.18 -1.67 65.20
CA SER A 461 4.73 -1.76 65.49
C SER A 461 3.96 -0.95 64.43
N PHE A 462 3.52 -1.60 63.35
CA PHE A 462 2.14 -2.08 63.15
C PHE A 462 1.04 -1.02 63.00
N ARG A 463 0.64 -0.84 61.72
CA ARG A 463 -0.74 -0.75 61.20
C ARG A 463 -1.73 0.20 61.90
N ARG A 464 -2.23 1.18 61.12
CA ARG A 464 -3.69 1.34 60.89
C ARG A 464 -3.98 2.22 59.66
N SER A 465 -4.68 1.63 58.70
CA SER A 465 -5.41 2.33 57.64
C SER A 465 -6.65 3.03 58.20
N ARG A 466 -6.96 4.25 57.73
CA ARG A 466 -8.32 4.83 57.57
C ARG A 466 -8.19 6.20 56.87
N THR A 467 -8.49 6.26 55.57
CA THR A 467 -9.71 6.85 54.96
C THR A 467 -9.79 8.38 55.00
N PHE A 468 -9.65 8.98 53.80
CA PHE A 468 -10.37 10.13 53.25
C PHE A 468 -11.21 11.01 54.19
N SER A 469 -10.91 12.32 54.14
CA SER A 469 -11.84 13.43 53.86
C SER A 469 -11.65 14.64 54.78
N GLN A 470 -11.59 15.79 54.12
CA GLN A 470 -12.17 17.09 54.48
C GLN A 470 -11.25 18.18 55.01
N ASP A 471 -11.54 19.36 54.45
CA ASP A 471 -10.99 20.68 54.65
C ASP A 471 -10.72 21.04 56.10
N ASP A 472 -9.67 21.82 56.33
CA ASP A 472 -9.67 22.96 57.27
C ASP A 472 -8.51 23.90 56.93
N ARG A 473 -8.80 24.84 56.02
CA ARG A 473 -8.26 26.19 56.13
C ARG A 473 -8.92 26.79 57.37
N GLU A 474 -8.12 27.39 58.26
CA GLU A 474 -8.51 28.07 59.51
C GLU A 474 -8.42 27.25 60.81
N SER A 475 -7.20 27.11 61.34
CA SER A 475 -7.00 27.11 62.81
C SER A 475 -5.56 27.46 63.18
N ASN A 476 -5.31 28.78 63.23
CA ASN A 476 -4.31 29.35 64.14
C ASN A 476 -4.81 29.12 65.57
N ALA A 477 -4.44 28.00 66.20
CA ALA A 477 -4.64 27.80 67.63
C ALA A 477 -3.62 26.81 68.21
N ASN A 478 -2.61 27.36 68.89
CA ASN A 478 -1.81 26.77 69.96
C ASN A 478 -1.47 25.27 69.85
N VAL A 479 -0.33 24.97 69.22
CA VAL A 479 0.38 23.71 69.43
C VAL A 479 0.96 23.72 70.87
N PRO A 480 0.60 22.77 71.75
CA PRO A 480 1.29 22.58 73.02
C PRO A 480 2.77 22.34 72.75
N ASN A 481 3.64 23.05 73.47
CA ASN A 481 5.10 23.00 73.35
C ASN A 481 5.67 21.67 73.91
N ASP A 482 5.14 20.54 73.44
CA ASP A 482 5.63 19.21 73.81
C ASP A 482 6.59 18.72 72.72
N PRO A 483 7.90 18.55 73.00
CA PRO A 483 8.91 18.20 72.00
C PRO A 483 8.57 16.92 71.22
N ASP A 484 7.87 15.97 71.83
CA ASP A 484 7.46 14.73 71.17
C ASP A 484 6.38 14.95 70.09
N SER A 485 5.49 15.93 70.27
CA SER A 485 4.44 16.26 69.28
C SER A 485 5.01 16.93 68.02
N LYS A 486 6.07 17.74 68.16
CA LYS A 486 6.78 18.34 67.01
C LYS A 486 7.54 17.28 66.22
N ASN A 487 8.12 16.30 66.90
CA ASN A 487 8.86 15.22 66.24
C ASN A 487 7.95 14.37 65.34
N VAL A 488 6.76 14.01 65.83
CA VAL A 488 5.74 13.28 65.04
C VAL A 488 5.26 14.08 63.82
N TYR A 489 5.11 15.40 63.95
CA TYR A 489 4.75 16.26 62.82
C TYR A 489 5.82 16.26 61.72
N TYR A 490 7.10 16.35 62.08
CA TYR A 490 8.19 16.30 61.10
C TYR A 490 8.35 14.92 60.48
N GLU A 491 8.19 13.84 61.24
CA GLU A 491 8.21 12.48 60.69
C GLU A 491 7.08 12.28 59.67
N ASN A 492 5.87 12.74 59.97
CA ASN A 492 4.73 12.68 59.05
C ASN A 492 4.95 13.53 57.79
N GLN A 493 5.57 14.71 57.92
CA GLN A 493 5.94 15.51 56.75
C GLN A 493 7.05 14.84 55.93
N LEU A 494 8.02 14.19 56.58
CA LEU A 494 9.08 13.47 55.90
C LEU A 494 8.52 12.30 55.09
N THR A 495 7.64 11.49 55.68
CA THR A 495 6.98 10.37 54.98
C THR A 495 6.10 10.86 53.83
N LYS A 496 5.40 11.99 54.00
CA LYS A 496 4.64 12.59 52.91
C LYS A 496 5.54 13.03 51.76
N LYS A 497 6.68 13.66 52.07
CA LYS A 497 7.66 14.06 51.04
C LYS A 497 8.33 12.86 50.39
N GLU A 498 8.61 11.79 51.13
CA GLU A 498 9.12 10.53 50.58
C GLU A 498 8.12 9.89 49.62
N PHE A 499 6.84 9.91 49.96
CA PHE A 499 5.77 9.46 49.06
C PHE A 499 5.68 10.32 47.79
N ASP A 500 5.69 11.64 47.93
CA ASP A 500 5.68 12.56 46.78
C ASP A 500 6.91 12.33 45.88
N ILE A 501 8.09 12.10 46.46
CA ILE A 501 9.32 11.77 45.71
C ILE A 501 9.17 10.45 44.96
N GLN A 502 8.60 9.42 45.58
CA GLN A 502 8.36 8.13 44.91
C GLN A 502 7.38 8.27 43.75
N GLU A 503 6.29 9.04 43.94
CA GLU A 503 5.31 9.28 42.88
C GLU A 503 5.91 10.09 41.73
N LEU A 504 6.70 11.12 42.03
CA LEU A 504 7.41 11.89 41.00
C LEU A 504 8.43 11.03 40.23
N ARG A 505 9.14 10.13 40.91
CA ARG A 505 10.06 9.17 40.25
C ARG A 505 9.31 8.21 39.33
N LYS A 506 8.12 7.76 39.73
CA LYS A 506 7.26 6.90 38.90
C LYS A 506 6.75 7.65 37.68
N GLN A 507 6.29 8.90 37.85
CA GLN A 507 5.84 9.74 36.73
C GLN A 507 6.97 10.05 35.75
N LEU A 508 8.18 10.29 36.27
CA LEU A 508 9.38 10.47 35.45
C LEU A 508 9.63 9.23 34.58
N LEU A 509 9.61 8.03 35.18
CA LEU A 509 9.80 6.77 34.46
C LEU A 509 8.74 6.57 33.37
N ASP A 510 7.46 6.84 33.68
CA ASP A 510 6.37 6.72 32.70
C ASP A 510 6.52 7.71 31.52
N LEU A 511 7.07 8.91 31.78
CA LEU A 511 7.36 9.89 30.74
C LEU A 511 8.57 9.47 29.90
N GLU A 512 9.61 8.90 30.50
CA GLU A 512 10.79 8.38 29.78
C GLU A 512 10.43 7.20 28.88
N VAL A 513 9.52 6.32 29.31
CA VAL A 513 9.00 5.23 28.47
C VAL A 513 8.21 5.80 27.29
N ARG A 514 7.28 6.74 27.54
CA ARG A 514 6.49 7.38 26.48
C ARG A 514 7.36 8.16 25.49
N LEU A 515 8.42 8.82 25.95
CA LEU A 515 9.36 9.52 25.08
C LEU A 515 10.05 8.53 24.13
N ARG A 516 10.56 7.41 24.65
CA ARG A 516 11.19 6.35 23.84
C ARG A 516 10.22 5.72 22.83
N GLU A 517 8.98 5.47 23.24
CA GLU A 517 7.95 4.98 22.31
C GLU A 517 7.66 5.98 21.19
N ASN A 518 7.58 7.28 21.51
CA ASN A 518 7.33 8.32 20.53
C ASN A 518 8.51 8.48 19.55
N GLU A 519 9.74 8.44 20.05
CA GLU A 519 10.95 8.43 19.23
C GLU A 519 11.00 7.20 18.30
N GLN A 520 10.64 6.02 18.81
CA GLN A 520 10.55 4.80 18.01
C GLN A 520 9.51 4.94 16.89
N VAL A 521 8.31 5.46 17.20
CA VAL A 521 7.25 5.70 16.19
C VAL A 521 7.71 6.72 15.14
N ALA A 522 8.40 7.79 15.55
CA ALA A 522 8.93 8.79 14.63
C ALA A 522 9.98 8.19 13.69
N MET A 523 10.90 7.38 14.21
CA MET A 523 11.91 6.67 13.42
C MET A 523 11.28 5.68 12.44
N THR A 524 10.27 4.91 12.85
CA THR A 524 9.55 3.99 11.95
C THR A 524 8.87 4.76 10.80
N ARG A 525 8.19 5.87 11.09
CA ARG A 525 7.59 6.73 10.05
C ARG A 525 8.62 7.29 9.08
N GLN A 526 9.80 7.67 9.58
CA GLN A 526 10.87 8.16 8.73
C GLN A 526 11.41 7.05 7.81
N LEU A 527 11.62 5.83 8.33
CA LEU A 527 12.03 4.67 7.53
C LEU A 527 10.99 4.32 6.44
N GLU A 528 9.70 4.33 6.78
CA GLU A 528 8.62 4.13 5.79
C GLU A 528 8.57 5.22 4.72
N SER A 529 8.89 6.46 5.09
CA SER A 529 8.99 7.57 4.13
C SER A 529 10.17 7.38 3.18
N VAL A 530 11.33 6.96 3.69
CA VAL A 530 12.52 6.67 2.88
C VAL A 530 12.24 5.51 1.92
N ALA A 531 11.65 4.42 2.39
CA ALA A 531 11.29 3.27 1.55
C ALA A 531 10.34 3.65 0.40
N ARG A 532 9.33 4.49 0.66
CA ARG A 532 8.45 5.02 -0.39
C ARG A 532 9.19 5.92 -1.38
N SER A 533 10.14 6.73 -0.91
CA SER A 533 10.97 7.58 -1.77
C SER A 533 11.87 6.74 -2.68
N GLU A 534 12.45 5.66 -2.17
CA GLU A 534 13.26 4.72 -2.96
C GLU A 534 12.42 4.00 -4.01
N GLU A 535 11.22 3.51 -3.65
CA GLU A 535 10.29 2.89 -4.60
C GLU A 535 9.91 3.85 -5.74
N MET A 536 9.62 5.11 -5.42
CA MET A 536 9.32 6.13 -6.42
C MET A 536 10.53 6.43 -7.32
N THR A 537 11.72 6.50 -6.73
CA THR A 537 12.97 6.71 -7.48
C THR A 537 13.23 5.55 -8.45
N GLU A 538 12.96 4.31 -8.05
CA GLU A 538 13.09 3.15 -8.91
C GLU A 538 12.05 3.14 -10.04
N LYS A 539 10.80 3.54 -9.77
CA LYS A 539 9.78 3.72 -10.81
C LYS A 539 10.18 4.78 -11.83
N VAL A 540 10.74 5.91 -11.38
CA VAL A 540 11.27 6.96 -12.27
C VAL A 540 12.41 6.38 -13.12
N ARG A 541 13.38 5.71 -12.52
CA ARG A 541 14.49 5.06 -13.24
C ARG A 541 14.00 4.06 -14.29
N ALA A 542 13.01 3.23 -13.96
CA ALA A 542 12.43 2.27 -14.88
C ALA A 542 11.69 2.96 -16.05
N LEU A 543 10.97 4.05 -15.78
CA LEU A 543 10.31 4.86 -16.80
C LEU A 543 11.33 5.57 -17.71
N GLU A 544 12.40 6.11 -17.14
CA GLU A 544 13.51 6.70 -17.89
C GLU A 544 14.18 5.66 -18.79
N GLY A 545 14.43 4.43 -18.30
CA GLY A 545 14.97 3.34 -19.12
C GLY A 545 14.04 2.96 -20.27
N LYS A 546 12.73 2.88 -20.03
CA LYS A 546 11.73 2.64 -21.09
C LYS A 546 11.69 3.77 -22.10
N LEU A 547 11.72 5.02 -21.63
CA LEU A 547 11.77 6.20 -22.49
C LEU A 547 13.05 6.19 -23.33
N GLN A 548 14.19 5.82 -22.75
CA GLN A 548 15.46 5.73 -23.45
C GLN A 548 15.41 4.67 -24.56
N MET A 549 14.83 3.49 -24.29
CA MET A 549 14.62 2.47 -25.32
C MET A 549 13.68 2.95 -26.44
N LEU A 550 12.56 3.57 -26.09
CA LEU A 550 11.62 4.14 -27.08
C LEU A 550 12.21 5.33 -27.85
N SER A 551 13.16 6.04 -27.23
CA SER A 551 13.89 7.16 -27.85
C SER A 551 15.09 6.71 -28.69
N SER A 552 15.44 5.42 -28.68
CA SER A 552 16.48 4.90 -29.56
C SER A 552 16.01 5.04 -31.01
N THR A 553 16.52 6.05 -31.70
CA THR A 553 16.08 6.45 -33.05
C THR A 553 16.49 5.46 -34.13
N SER A 554 17.08 4.31 -33.80
CA SER A 554 17.66 3.38 -34.79
C SER A 554 16.64 2.87 -35.81
N GLU A 555 15.42 2.54 -35.39
CA GLU A 555 14.35 2.09 -36.28
C GLU A 555 13.78 3.24 -37.13
N ILE A 556 13.62 4.42 -36.53
CA ILE A 556 13.16 5.63 -37.24
C ILE A 556 14.20 6.08 -38.27
N ASP A 557 15.50 6.02 -37.94
CA ASP A 557 16.60 6.39 -38.81
C ASP A 557 16.77 5.36 -39.94
N TYR A 558 16.57 4.07 -39.67
CA TYR A 558 16.53 3.03 -40.70
C TYR A 558 15.37 3.23 -41.67
N LEU A 559 14.15 3.47 -41.17
CA LEU A 559 12.98 3.77 -42.00
C LEU A 559 13.14 5.09 -42.77
N ARG A 560 13.75 6.11 -42.14
CA ARG A 560 14.11 7.37 -42.80
C ARG A 560 15.05 7.11 -43.98
N ASN A 561 16.07 6.27 -43.81
CA ASN A 561 17.01 5.92 -44.88
C ASN A 561 16.34 5.18 -46.05
N ILE A 562 15.49 4.18 -45.76
CA ILE A 562 14.72 3.46 -46.80
C ILE A 562 13.80 4.42 -47.54
N PHE A 563 13.07 5.26 -46.82
CA PHE A 563 12.15 6.22 -47.41
C PHE A 563 12.87 7.26 -48.28
N THR A 564 14.02 7.74 -47.82
CA THR A 564 14.88 8.66 -48.60
C THR A 564 15.37 7.98 -49.88
N GLN A 565 15.83 6.72 -49.82
CA GLN A 565 16.22 5.96 -51.01
C GLN A 565 15.06 5.75 -51.98
N PHE A 566 13.86 5.47 -51.45
CA PHE A 566 12.64 5.35 -52.25
C PHE A 566 12.28 6.65 -52.99
N LEU A 567 12.39 7.82 -52.33
CA LEU A 567 12.17 9.11 -52.98
C LEU A 567 13.18 9.38 -54.11
N HIS A 568 14.42 8.94 -53.96
CA HIS A 568 15.45 9.09 -54.99
C HIS A 568 15.23 8.15 -56.17
N SER A 569 14.79 6.91 -55.94
CA SER A 569 14.56 5.90 -56.99
C SER A 569 13.24 6.05 -57.75
N MET A 570 12.28 6.84 -57.23
CA MET A 570 11.00 7.07 -57.90
C MET A 570 11.13 8.04 -59.08
N ASN A 571 10.67 7.60 -60.27
CA ASN A 571 10.56 8.38 -61.49
C ASN A 571 9.22 9.13 -61.51
N SER A 572 9.13 10.23 -60.76
CA SER A 572 7.94 11.08 -60.54
C SER A 572 6.80 10.42 -59.74
N PRO A 573 6.47 10.94 -58.54
CA PRO A 573 5.32 10.45 -57.78
C PRO A 573 4.00 10.89 -58.43
N SER A 574 3.06 9.95 -58.58
CA SER A 574 1.71 10.22 -59.09
C SER A 574 0.98 11.23 -58.19
N MET A 575 0.12 12.09 -58.77
CA MET A 575 -0.66 13.10 -58.04
C MET A 575 -1.33 12.61 -56.74
N PRO A 576 -2.01 11.43 -56.69
CA PRO A 576 -2.61 10.94 -55.45
C PRO A 576 -1.60 10.42 -54.41
N SER A 577 -0.35 10.14 -54.80
CA SER A 577 0.70 9.66 -53.88
C SER A 577 1.45 10.79 -53.17
N LYS A 578 1.43 12.03 -53.69
CA LYS A 578 2.15 13.18 -53.11
C LYS A 578 1.73 13.52 -51.67
N PRO A 579 0.43 13.55 -51.30
CA PRO A 579 0.01 13.81 -49.92
C PRO A 579 0.46 12.72 -48.94
N ILE A 580 0.42 11.46 -49.40
CA ILE A 580 0.82 10.29 -48.60
C ILE A 580 2.33 10.33 -48.36
N LEU A 581 3.13 10.62 -49.38
CA LEU A 581 4.59 10.77 -49.24
C LEU A 581 4.97 11.94 -48.32
N LYS A 582 4.23 13.07 -48.36
CA LYS A 582 4.45 14.17 -47.41
C LYS A 582 4.11 13.78 -45.97
N ALA A 583 3.01 13.05 -45.76
CA ALA A 583 2.64 12.54 -44.44
C ALA A 583 3.68 11.57 -43.89
N MET A 584 4.12 10.60 -44.72
CA MET A 584 5.18 9.64 -44.36
C MET A 584 6.51 10.36 -44.05
N GLY A 585 6.89 11.36 -44.86
CA GLY A 585 8.09 12.16 -44.63
C GLY A 585 8.04 12.98 -43.34
N SER A 586 6.86 13.50 -42.97
CA SER A 586 6.66 14.22 -41.71
C SER A 586 6.78 13.31 -40.49
N VAL A 587 6.21 12.09 -40.56
CA VAL A 587 6.32 11.08 -39.49
C VAL A 587 7.77 10.64 -39.29
N LEU A 588 8.53 10.49 -40.37
CA LEU A 588 9.94 10.09 -40.35
C LEU A 588 10.90 11.26 -40.07
N LYS A 589 10.38 12.49 -39.88
CA LYS A 589 11.16 13.73 -39.69
C LYS A 589 12.23 13.93 -40.78
N ILE A 590 11.85 13.70 -42.03
CA ILE A 590 12.72 13.94 -43.20
C ILE A 590 13.01 15.45 -43.31
N PRO A 591 14.26 15.86 -43.61
CA PRO A 591 14.59 17.26 -43.81
C PRO A 591 13.72 17.92 -44.89
N ILE A 592 13.34 19.19 -44.67
CA ILE A 592 12.50 19.96 -45.60
C ILE A 592 13.12 20.02 -47.02
N SER A 593 14.45 19.98 -47.11
CA SER A 593 15.18 19.92 -48.39
C SER A 593 14.85 18.68 -49.22
N GLU A 594 14.71 17.52 -48.60
CA GLU A 594 14.37 16.25 -49.25
C GLU A 594 12.86 16.13 -49.50
N MET A 595 12.02 16.66 -48.59
CA MET A 595 10.57 16.76 -48.83
C MET A 595 10.23 17.58 -50.08
N ARG A 596 11.03 18.58 -50.44
CA ARG A 596 10.85 19.36 -51.70
C ARG A 596 11.03 18.52 -52.97
N MET A 597 11.66 17.34 -52.91
CA MET A 597 11.76 16.46 -54.09
C MET A 597 10.42 15.88 -54.52
N ILE A 598 9.46 15.72 -53.59
CA ILE A 598 8.11 15.24 -53.86
C ILE A 598 7.33 16.26 -54.72
N ASP A 599 7.66 17.56 -54.58
CA ASP A 599 7.01 18.64 -55.33
C ASP A 599 7.72 18.95 -56.66
N LYS A 600 9.04 18.72 -56.74
CA LYS A 600 9.87 19.04 -57.91
C LYS A 600 9.88 17.97 -59.01
N LYS A 601 9.67 16.70 -58.66
CA LYS A 601 9.48 15.59 -59.61
C LYS A 601 8.00 15.40 -59.91
#